data_AF-A0A835RSD4-F1
#
_entry.id   AF-A0A835RSD4-F1
#
_cell.length_a   1.000
_cell.length_b   1.000
_cell.length_c   1.000
_cell.angle_alpha   90.00
_cell.angle_beta   90.00
_cell.angle_gamma   90.00
#
_symmetry.space_group_name_H-M   'P 1'
#
loop_
_entity.id
_entity.type
_entity.pdbx_description
1 polymer ?
#
loop_
_entity_poly.entity_id
_entity_poly.type
_entity_poly.pdbx_seq_one_letter_code
_entity_poly.pdbx_strand_id
1 'polypeptide(L)'
;MRTEGISPNIATFGTLVSALCSASRIDEAFRVKEEMLRIYDVKPNVYIYTSLIKSLCMENALDRAIRLKDEMAMDSDLGLDAAVYTT
;
A
#
# COMPACT_ATOMS: atom_id res chain seq x y z
N MET A 1 22.22 5.38 0.35
CA MET A 1 22.60 5.30 1.78
C MET A 1 21.99 4.02 2.34
N ARG A 2 22.82 3.02 2.68
CA ARG A 2 22.41 1.84 3.45
C ARG A 2 22.99 2.04 4.85
N THR A 3 22.19 2.61 5.75
CA THR A 3 22.59 2.81 7.14
C THR A 3 21.75 1.88 7.99
N GLU A 4 22.47 0.94 8.61
CA GLU A 4 22.18 0.33 9.91
C GLU A 4 20.90 -0.50 10.01
N GLY A 5 21.08 -1.83 10.12
CA GLY A 5 20.40 -2.80 11.02
C GLY A 5 18.93 -2.67 11.43
N ILE A 6 18.15 -1.76 10.88
CA ILE A 6 16.73 -1.57 11.18
C ILE A 6 15.99 -2.44 10.18
N SER A 7 15.46 -3.56 10.66
CA SER A 7 14.53 -4.35 9.86
C SER A 7 13.44 -3.39 9.36
N PRO A 8 13.25 -3.23 8.03
CA PRO A 8 12.27 -2.31 7.48
C PRO A 8 10.91 -2.59 8.09
N ASN A 9 10.41 -1.65 8.90
CA ASN A 9 9.11 -1.78 9.53
C ASN A 9 8.03 -1.23 8.59
N ILE A 10 6.76 -1.47 8.95
CA ILE A 10 5.62 -1.01 8.16
C ILE A 10 5.62 0.51 7.90
N ALA A 11 6.21 1.30 8.80
CA ALA A 11 6.35 2.76 8.63
C ALA A 11 7.39 3.12 7.55
N THR A 12 8.48 2.37 7.45
CA THR A 12 9.51 2.54 6.41
C THR A 12 8.90 2.31 5.04
N PHE A 13 8.16 1.22 4.89
CA PHE A 13 7.47 0.91 3.65
C PHE A 13 6.32 1.87 3.34
N GLY A 14 5.54 2.27 4.35
CA GLY A 14 4.48 3.27 4.18
C GLY A 14 5.03 4.60 3.63
N THR A 15 6.20 5.02 4.13
CA THR A 15 6.90 6.21 3.62
C THR A 15 7.35 6.00 2.18
N LEU A 16 7.95 4.84 1.86
CA LEU A 16 8.42 4.52 0.51
C LEU A 16 7.28 4.46 -0.51
N VAL A 17 6.18 3.78 -0.18
CA VAL A 17 4.97 3.69 -1.01
C VAL A 17 4.38 5.09 -1.22
N SER A 18 4.24 5.90 -0.16
CA SER A 18 3.71 7.26 -0.25
C SER A 18 4.56 8.17 -1.15
N ALA A 19 5.89 8.08 -1.02
CA ALA A 19 6.82 8.81 -1.86
C ALA A 19 6.74 8.37 -3.34
N LEU A 20 6.64 7.07 -3.60
CA LEU A 20 6.49 6.52 -4.96
C LEU A 20 5.14 6.91 -5.59
N CYS A 21 4.05 6.86 -4.82
CA CYS A 21 2.75 7.34 -5.26
C CYS A 21 2.77 8.83 -5.61
N SER A 22 3.41 9.66 -4.77
CA SER A 22 3.53 11.10 -5.01
C SER A 22 4.41 11.42 -6.23
N ALA A 23 5.27 10.48 -6.63
CA ALA A 23 6.08 10.57 -7.84
C ALA A 23 5.41 9.95 -9.09
N SER A 24 4.12 9.56 -9.01
CA SER A 24 3.41 8.80 -10.07
C SER A 24 4.09 7.47 -10.45
N ARG A 25 4.96 6.93 -9.60
CA ARG A 25 5.68 5.66 -9.81
C ARG A 25 4.89 4.51 -9.20
N ILE A 26 3.63 4.37 -9.61
CA ILE A 26 2.68 3.44 -9.00
C ILE A 26 3.14 1.98 -9.12
N ASP A 27 3.66 1.57 -10.27
CA ASP A 27 4.10 0.18 -10.47
C ASP A 27 5.28 -0.19 -9.54
N GLU A 28 6.13 0.79 -9.18
CA GLU A 28 7.15 0.59 -8.16
C GLU A 28 6.55 0.50 -6.76
N ALA A 29 5.55 1.32 -6.46
CA ALA A 29 4.83 1.23 -5.19
C ALA A 29 4.17 -0.14 -5.00
N PHE A 30 3.65 -0.75 -6.08
CA PHE A 30 3.15 -2.14 -6.08
C PHE A 30 4.24 -3.18 -5.85
N ARG A 31 5.41 -3.03 -6.49
CA ARG A 31 6.55 -3.92 -6.25
C ARG A 31 6.97 -3.88 -4.78
N VAL A 32 7.05 -2.68 -4.20
CA VAL A 32 7.36 -2.52 -2.78
C VAL A 32 6.33 -3.24 -1.91
N LYS A 33 5.02 -3.09 -2.17
CA LYS A 33 3.97 -3.83 -1.45
C LYS A 33 4.17 -5.35 -1.52
N GLU A 34 4.52 -5.88 -2.69
CA GLU A 34 4.74 -7.32 -2.88
C GLU A 34 6.02 -7.81 -2.18
N GLU A 35 7.09 -7.02 -2.23
CA GLU A 35 8.34 -7.29 -1.51
C GLU A 35 8.13 -7.29 0.00
N MET A 36 7.32 -6.38 0.53
CA MET A 36 6.97 -6.36 1.96
C MET A 36 6.46 -7.72 2.44
N LEU A 37 5.51 -8.30 1.71
CA LEU A 37 4.91 -9.58 2.08
C LEU A 37 5.87 -10.75 1.80
N ARG A 38 6.50 -10.79 0.63
CA ARG A 38 7.28 -11.96 0.20
C ARG A 38 8.70 -12.04 0.76
N ILE A 39 9.37 -10.90 0.91
CA ILE A 39 10.79 -10.83 1.30
C ILE A 39 10.91 -10.56 2.79
N TYR A 40 10.06 -9.66 3.32
CA TYR A 40 10.17 -9.18 4.69
C TYR A 40 9.13 -9.77 5.64
N ASP A 41 8.16 -10.54 5.13
CA ASP A 41 7.03 -11.09 5.89
C ASP A 41 6.25 -10.02 6.68
N VAL A 42 6.17 -8.82 6.10
CA VAL A 42 5.45 -7.67 6.67
C VAL A 42 4.15 -7.48 5.89
N LYS A 43 3.01 -7.67 6.56
CA LYS A 43 1.70 -7.39 5.96
C LYS A 43 1.51 -5.89 5.71
N PRO A 44 1.06 -5.47 4.52
CA PRO A 44 0.66 -4.08 4.29
C PRO A 44 -0.53 -3.70 5.18
N ASN A 45 -0.53 -2.48 5.73
CA ASN A 45 -1.66 -1.97 6.51
C ASN A 45 -2.62 -1.14 5.66
N VAL A 46 -3.72 -0.71 6.29
CA VAL A 46 -4.74 0.17 5.69
C VAL A 46 -4.10 1.37 5.00
N TYR A 47 -3.15 2.03 5.65
CA TYR A 47 -2.49 3.22 5.12
C TYR A 47 -1.79 2.97 3.77
N ILE A 48 -1.09 1.85 3.62
CA ILE A 48 -0.41 1.47 2.37
C ILE A 48 -1.43 1.23 1.25
N TYR A 49 -2.50 0.48 1.54
CA TYR A 49 -3.59 0.23 0.59
C TYR A 49 -4.28 1.53 0.18
N THR A 50 -4.69 2.38 1.15
CA THR A 50 -5.34 3.67 0.86
C THR A 50 -4.45 4.58 0.00
N SER A 51 -3.14 4.59 0.26
CA SER A 51 -2.19 5.41 -0.52
C SER A 51 -2.09 4.96 -1.98
N LEU A 52 -2.05 3.64 -2.22
CA LEU A 52 -2.03 3.06 -3.56
C LEU A 52 -3.37 3.28 -4.30
N ILE A 53 -4.50 3.05 -3.62
CA ILE A 53 -5.85 3.28 -4.17
C ILE A 53 -6.01 4.74 -4.59
N LYS A 54 -5.65 5.68 -3.72
CA LYS A 54 -5.72 7.12 -4.00
C LYS A 54 -4.89 7.49 -5.23
N SER A 55 -3.67 6.97 -5.31
CA SER A 55 -2.77 7.22 -6.44
C SER A 55 -3.35 6.67 -7.75
N LEU A 56 -3.90 5.46 -7.73
CA LEU A 56 -4.57 4.87 -8.90
C LEU A 56 -5.80 5.66 -9.35
N CYS A 57 -6.58 6.21 -8.42
CA CYS A 57 -7.69 7.10 -8.75
C CYS A 57 -7.20 8.39 -9.43
N MET A 58 -6.05 8.92 -9.02
CA MET A 58 -5.44 10.11 -9.65
C MET A 58 -4.92 9.82 -11.07
N GLU A 59 -4.39 8.62 -11.32
CA GLU A 59 -3.97 8.16 -12.65
C GLU A 59 -5.13 7.64 -13.52
N ASN A 60 -6.39 7.82 -13.09
CA ASN A 60 -7.60 7.31 -13.77
C ASN A 60 -7.62 5.78 -13.98
N ALA A 61 -6.86 5.04 -13.19
CA ALA A 61 -6.74 3.58 -13.24
C ALA A 61 -7.74 2.90 -12.28
N LEU A 62 -9.02 3.24 -12.41
CA LEU A 62 -10.09 2.85 -11.48
C LEU A 62 -10.25 1.33 -11.34
N ASP A 63 -10.08 0.57 -12.43
CA ASP A 63 -10.18 -0.90 -12.40
C ASP A 63 -9.10 -1.54 -11.51
N ARG A 64 -7.92 -0.92 -11.41
CA ARG A 64 -6.85 -1.37 -10.51
C ARG A 64 -7.16 -0.95 -9.07
N ALA A 65 -7.72 0.24 -8.88
CA ALA A 65 -8.09 0.77 -7.57
C ALA A 65 -9.18 -0.09 -6.90
N ILE A 66 -10.21 -0.49 -7.66
CA ILE A 66 -11.29 -1.36 -7.17
C ILE A 66 -10.75 -2.73 -6.79
N ARG A 67 -9.93 -3.36 -7.66
CA ARG A 67 -9.32 -4.66 -7.34
C ARG A 67 -8.48 -4.62 -6.08
N LEU A 68 -7.72 -3.54 -5.88
CA LEU A 68 -6.90 -3.36 -4.69
C LEU A 68 -7.75 -3.14 -3.42
N LYS A 69 -8.90 -2.47 -3.55
CA LYS A 69 -9.88 -2.33 -2.48
C LYS A 69 -10.50 -3.68 -2.11
N ASP A 70 -10.87 -4.49 -3.10
CA ASP A 70 -11.44 -5.82 -2.87
C ASP A 70 -10.41 -6.76 -2.21
N GLU A 71 -9.15 -6.70 -2.64
CA GLU A 71 -8.04 -7.42 -1.99
C GLU A 71 -7.92 -7.03 -0.51
N MET A 72 -7.95 -5.74 -0.21
CA MET A 72 -7.91 -5.23 1.17
C MET A 72 -9.11 -5.70 2.00
N ALA A 73 -10.30 -5.80 1.40
CA ALA A 73 -11.52 -6.27 2.07
C ALA A 73 -11.56 -7.78 2.31
N MET A 74 -10.86 -8.57 1.50
CA MET A 74 -10.71 -10.02 1.69
C MET A 74 -9.67 -10.36 2.75
N ASP A 75 -8.75 -9.45 3.05
CA ASP A 75 -7.72 -9.65 4.07
C ASP A 75 -8.33 -9.48 5.48
N SER A 76 -8.81 -10.58 6.05
CA SER A 76 -9.57 -10.63 7.31
C SER A 76 -8.80 -10.22 8.57
N ASP A 77 -7.48 -10.01 8.46
CA ASP A 77 -6.61 -9.43 9.50
C ASP A 77 -6.70 -7.89 9.53
N LEU A 78 -7.02 -7.26 8.40
CA LEU A 78 -7.30 -5.83 8.32
C LEU A 78 -8.79 -5.62 8.52
N GLY A 79 -9.23 -5.65 9.78
CA GLY A 79 -10.58 -5.28 10.18
C GLY A 79 -10.98 -3.91 9.66
N LEU A 80 -11.47 -3.87 8.42
CA LEU A 80 -12.13 -2.74 7.80
C LEU A 80 -13.49 -2.63 8.49
N ASP A 81 -13.55 -1.85 9.56
CA ASP A 81 -14.80 -1.21 9.93
C ASP A 81 -15.26 -0.43 8.71
N ALA A 82 -16.33 -0.94 8.07
CA ALA A 82 -16.90 -0.46 6.82
C ALA A 82 -17.33 1.03 6.83
N ALA A 83 -17.12 1.74 7.94
CA ALA A 83 -17.51 3.13 8.18
C ALA A 83 -16.48 4.17 7.71
N VAL A 84 -15.21 3.82 7.44
CA VAL A 84 -14.18 4.84 7.12
C VAL A 84 -14.17 5.25 5.62
N TYR A 85 -14.82 4.47 4.75
CA TYR A 85 -14.78 4.70 3.29
C TYR A 85 -16.02 5.38 2.68
N THR A 86 -16.99 5.83 3.50
CA THR A 86 -18.15 6.59 3.03
C THR A 86 -18.12 8.02 3.55
N THR A 87 -17.34 8.89 2.92
CA THR A 87 -17.59 10.35 2.82
C THR A 87 -16.84 10.91 1.62
#